data_AF-A0A8T5AQN7-F1
#
_entry.id   AF-A0A8T5AQN7-F1
#
_cell.length_a   1.000
_cell.length_b   1.000
_cell.length_c   1.000
_cell.angle_alpha   90.00
_cell.angle_beta   90.00
_cell.angle_gamma   90.00
#
_symmetry.space_group_name_H-M   'P 1'
#
loop_
_entity.id
_entity.type
_entity.pdbx_description
1 polymer ?
#
loop_
_entity_poly.entity_id
_entity_poly.type
_entity_poly.pdbx_seq_one_letter_code
_entity_poly.pdbx_strand_id
1 'polypeptide(L)'
;MEALRYAEAIKQIRQRGQAIKLIVQELRDVDAIVDKHKSDRSRLIQILLDVQKKYGWLPKLALIWISERLNVSMAQIYSIATFYKAFSLIPRGRHTIRVCMGTSCKVRGAPELLNNLQRILGIEPGQTTPDGKFTLTTVNCLGCCAISPVLTIDGEYYGHLKLTDVKKILAKYN
;
A
#
# COMPACT_ATOMS: atom_id res chain seq x y z
N MET A 1 8.37 6.72 -42.85
CA MET A 1 7.25 7.01 -41.92
C MET A 1 6.46 5.77 -41.53
N GLU A 2 6.24 4.79 -42.41
CA GLU A 2 5.44 3.59 -42.09
C GLU A 2 6.16 2.57 -41.19
N ALA A 3 7.47 2.34 -41.40
CA ALA A 3 8.24 1.40 -40.57
C ALA A 3 8.30 1.80 -39.07
N LEU A 4 8.29 3.10 -38.76
CA LEU A 4 8.22 3.60 -37.38
C LEU A 4 6.84 3.32 -36.75
N ARG A 5 5.75 3.50 -37.50
CA ARG A 5 4.38 3.19 -37.04
C ARG A 5 4.19 1.69 -36.76
N TYR A 6 4.76 0.83 -37.60
CA TYR A 6 4.74 -0.62 -37.38
C TYR A 6 5.56 -1.03 -36.16
N ALA A 7 6.74 -0.43 -35.94
CA ALA A 7 7.54 -0.69 -34.75
C ALA A 7 6.84 -0.26 -33.45
N GLU A 8 6.15 0.89 -33.45
CA GLU A 8 5.31 1.35 -32.34
C GLU A 8 4.13 0.41 -32.08
N ALA A 9 3.43 -0.03 -33.12
CA ALA A 9 2.33 -0.99 -33.01
C ALA A 9 2.79 -2.33 -32.41
N ILE A 10 3.95 -2.86 -32.87
CA ILE A 10 4.54 -4.08 -32.32
C ILE A 10 4.94 -3.89 -30.84
N LYS A 11 5.50 -2.74 -30.48
CA LYS A 11 5.84 -2.40 -29.08
C LYS A 11 4.58 -2.35 -28.21
N GLN A 12 3.49 -1.79 -28.72
CA GLN A 12 2.20 -1.69 -28.03
C GLN A 12 1.52 -3.06 -27.88
N ILE A 13 1.59 -3.93 -28.89
CA ILE A 13 1.12 -5.33 -28.82
C ILE A 13 1.93 -6.11 -27.78
N ARG A 14 3.26 -5.96 -27.76
CA ARG A 14 4.14 -6.63 -26.80
C ARG A 14 3.89 -6.17 -25.37
N GLN A 15 3.65 -4.87 -25.16
CA GLN A 15 3.24 -4.29 -23.87
C GLN A 15 1.88 -4.84 -23.42
N ARG A 16 0.89 -4.94 -24.32
CA ARG A 16 -0.42 -5.55 -24.03
C ARG A 16 -0.30 -7.02 -23.64
N GLY A 17 0.51 -7.80 -24.35
CA GLY A 17 0.77 -9.20 -24.02
C GLY A 17 1.41 -9.38 -22.65
N GLN A 18 2.33 -8.49 -22.27
CA GLN A 18 2.99 -8.53 -20.96
C GLN A 18 2.04 -8.11 -19.83
N ALA A 19 1.18 -7.13 -20.05
CA ALA A 19 0.14 -6.72 -19.09
C ALA A 19 -0.87 -7.86 -18.85
N ILE A 20 -1.31 -8.55 -19.90
CA ILE A 20 -2.21 -9.70 -19.77
C ILE A 20 -1.56 -10.82 -18.95
N LYS A 21 -0.28 -11.12 -19.21
CA LYS A 21 0.45 -12.14 -18.45
C LYS A 21 0.53 -11.82 -16.95
N LEU A 22 0.77 -10.55 -16.60
CA LEU A 22 0.78 -10.07 -15.22
C LEU A 22 -0.59 -10.22 -14.56
N ILE A 23 -1.66 -9.81 -15.24
CA ILE A 23 -3.04 -9.93 -14.73
C ILE A 23 -3.40 -11.40 -14.50
N VAL A 24 -3.09 -12.30 -15.44
CA VAL A 24 -3.36 -13.74 -15.28
C VAL A 24 -2.61 -14.31 -14.07
N GLN A 25 -1.36 -13.88 -13.85
CA GLN A 25 -0.60 -14.30 -12.67
C GLN A 25 -1.22 -13.77 -11.38
N GLU A 26 -1.66 -12.52 -11.38
CA GLU A 26 -2.33 -11.88 -10.25
C GLU A 26 -3.62 -12.61 -9.85
N LEU A 27 -4.45 -12.97 -10.83
CA LEU A 27 -5.70 -13.71 -10.61
C LEU A 27 -5.44 -15.13 -10.09
N ARG A 28 -4.43 -15.84 -10.62
CA ARG A 28 -4.01 -17.15 -10.10
C ARG A 28 -3.56 -17.08 -8.65
N ASP A 29 -2.83 -16.02 -8.31
CA ASP A 29 -2.36 -15.78 -6.96
C ASP A 29 -3.52 -15.51 -5.98
N VAL A 30 -4.54 -14.77 -6.43
CA VAL A 30 -5.77 -14.55 -5.68
C VAL A 30 -6.55 -15.86 -5.52
N ASP A 31 -6.63 -16.68 -6.57
CA ASP A 31 -7.27 -17.99 -6.50
C ASP A 31 -6.64 -18.89 -5.44
N ALA A 32 -5.32 -18.97 -5.40
CA ALA A 32 -4.62 -19.74 -4.38
C ALA A 32 -4.95 -19.26 -2.96
N ILE A 33 -5.14 -17.95 -2.76
CA ILE A 33 -5.55 -17.38 -1.47
C ILE A 33 -7.01 -17.77 -1.15
N VAL A 34 -7.93 -17.65 -2.10
CA VAL A 34 -9.33 -18.04 -1.92
C VAL A 34 -9.46 -19.53 -1.59
N ASP A 35 -8.71 -20.38 -2.29
CA ASP A 35 -8.70 -21.83 -2.08
C ASP A 35 -8.11 -22.23 -0.73
N LYS A 36 -7.06 -21.54 -0.27
CA LYS A 36 -6.51 -21.70 1.09
C LYS A 36 -7.58 -21.49 2.18
N HIS A 37 -8.54 -20.60 1.93
CA HIS A 37 -9.68 -20.33 2.80
C HIS A 37 -10.93 -21.16 2.47
N LYS A 38 -10.80 -22.20 1.64
CA LYS A 38 -11.87 -23.12 1.21
C LYS A 38 -13.05 -22.42 0.53
N SER A 39 -12.83 -21.28 -0.12
CA SER A 39 -13.90 -20.48 -0.75
C SER A 39 -15.05 -20.11 0.22
N ASP A 40 -14.74 -20.00 1.51
CA ASP A 40 -15.73 -19.69 2.53
C ASP A 40 -16.03 -18.19 2.57
N ARG A 41 -17.27 -17.81 2.28
CA ARG A 41 -17.74 -16.41 2.30
C ARG A 41 -17.58 -15.76 3.67
N SER A 42 -17.68 -16.53 4.76
CA SER A 42 -17.50 -16.01 6.12
C SER A 42 -16.07 -15.51 6.38
N ARG A 43 -15.11 -15.98 5.58
CA ARG A 43 -13.69 -15.64 5.66
C ARG A 43 -13.28 -14.50 4.73
N LEU A 44 -14.22 -13.77 4.14
CA LEU A 44 -13.96 -12.69 3.20
C LEU A 44 -12.92 -11.68 3.74
N ILE A 45 -13.02 -11.27 5.01
CA ILE A 45 -12.05 -10.35 5.63
C ILE A 45 -10.63 -10.96 5.64
N GLN A 46 -10.49 -12.25 5.95
CA GLN A 46 -9.20 -12.95 5.98
C GLN A 46 -8.60 -13.10 4.56
N ILE A 47 -9.44 -13.39 3.57
CA ILE A 47 -9.04 -13.43 2.16
C ILE A 47 -8.52 -12.05 1.72
N LEU A 48 -9.25 -10.98 2.02
CA LEU A 48 -8.82 -9.61 1.70
C LEU A 48 -7.52 -9.23 2.42
N LEU A 49 -7.32 -9.66 3.68
CA LEU A 49 -6.07 -9.43 4.40
C LEU A 49 -4.88 -10.14 3.75
N ASP A 50 -5.06 -11.40 3.33
CA ASP A 50 -4.00 -12.17 2.65
C ASP A 50 -3.66 -11.55 1.28
N VAL A 51 -4.67 -11.10 0.52
CA VAL A 51 -4.47 -10.39 -0.77
C VAL A 51 -3.70 -9.09 -0.55
N GLN A 52 -4.12 -8.29 0.43
CA GLN A 52 -3.42 -7.06 0.74
C GLN A 52 -2.01 -7.30 1.26
N LYS A 53 -1.77 -8.34 2.06
CA LYS A 53 -0.42 -8.69 2.51
C LYS A 53 0.50 -9.02 1.34
N LYS A 54 -0.02 -9.62 0.28
CA LYS A 54 0.73 -9.98 -0.93
C LYS A 54 1.03 -8.76 -1.81
N TYR A 55 0.05 -7.90 -2.04
CA TYR A 55 0.19 -6.79 -3.00
C TYR A 55 0.47 -5.42 -2.37
N GLY A 56 0.27 -5.27 -1.05
CA GLY A 56 0.33 -4.00 -0.33
C GLY A 56 -0.95 -3.15 -0.43
N TRP A 57 -1.88 -3.54 -1.30
CA TRP A 57 -3.18 -2.89 -1.53
C TRP A 57 -4.17 -3.92 -2.09
N LEU A 58 -5.41 -3.48 -2.38
CA LEU A 58 -6.47 -4.32 -2.96
C LEU A 58 -6.73 -3.94 -4.42
N PRO A 59 -6.17 -4.69 -5.40
CA PRO A 59 -6.42 -4.45 -6.81
C PRO A 59 -7.89 -4.63 -7.20
N LYS A 60 -8.40 -3.75 -8.07
CA LYS A 60 -9.79 -3.81 -8.53
C LYS A 60 -10.12 -5.14 -9.20
N LEU A 61 -9.21 -5.67 -10.03
CA LEU A 61 -9.39 -6.95 -10.70
C LEU A 61 -9.44 -8.11 -9.70
N ALA A 62 -8.56 -8.10 -8.69
CA ALA A 62 -8.59 -9.07 -7.59
C ALA A 62 -9.94 -9.04 -6.84
N LEU A 63 -10.48 -7.85 -6.55
CA LEU A 63 -11.78 -7.72 -5.86
C LEU A 63 -12.94 -8.26 -6.70
N ILE A 64 -12.97 -7.96 -8.02
CA ILE A 64 -13.97 -8.49 -8.95
C ILE A 64 -13.90 -10.01 -9.00
N TRP A 65 -12.68 -10.55 -9.08
CA TRP A 65 -12.46 -11.99 -9.11
C TRP A 65 -12.94 -12.69 -7.83
N ILE A 66 -12.66 -12.09 -6.66
CA ILE A 66 -13.15 -12.59 -5.36
C ILE A 66 -14.68 -12.53 -5.29
N SER A 67 -15.29 -11.45 -5.80
CA SER A 67 -16.75 -11.29 -5.87
C SER A 67 -17.40 -12.42 -6.65
N GLU A 68 -16.86 -12.76 -7.82
CA GLU A 68 -17.35 -13.86 -8.66
C GLU A 68 -17.13 -15.23 -8.00
N ARG A 69 -15.93 -15.50 -7.48
CA ARG A 69 -15.55 -16.79 -6.89
C ARG A 69 -16.33 -17.10 -5.61
N LEU A 70 -16.51 -16.11 -4.74
CA LEU A 70 -17.26 -16.27 -3.50
C LEU A 70 -18.75 -16.02 -3.70
N ASN A 71 -19.19 -15.53 -4.87
CA ASN A 71 -20.57 -15.10 -5.13
C ASN A 71 -21.08 -14.15 -4.02
N VAL A 72 -20.29 -13.10 -3.81
CA VAL A 72 -20.53 -11.98 -2.88
C VAL A 72 -20.65 -10.70 -3.71
N SER A 73 -21.50 -9.76 -3.33
CA SER A 73 -21.65 -8.52 -4.09
C SER A 73 -20.43 -7.61 -3.95
N MET A 74 -20.07 -6.91 -5.03
CA MET A 74 -19.01 -5.88 -4.99
C MET A 74 -19.32 -4.79 -3.96
N ALA A 75 -20.59 -4.44 -3.76
CA ALA A 75 -21.01 -3.47 -2.75
C ALA A 75 -20.61 -3.91 -1.33
N GLN A 76 -20.79 -5.19 -1.00
CA GLN A 76 -20.38 -5.74 0.29
C GLN A 76 -18.85 -5.71 0.47
N ILE A 77 -18.10 -6.07 -0.58
CA ILE A 77 -16.63 -6.02 -0.54
C ILE A 77 -16.14 -4.59 -0.33
N TYR A 78 -16.69 -3.62 -1.08
CA TYR A 78 -16.34 -2.21 -0.93
C TYR A 78 -16.71 -1.67 0.45
N SER A 79 -17.87 -2.05 0.99
CA SER A 79 -18.28 -1.67 2.35
C SER A 79 -17.26 -2.13 3.38
N ILE A 80 -16.75 -3.37 3.27
CA ILE A 80 -15.70 -3.89 4.16
C ILE A 80 -14.37 -3.14 3.94
N ALA A 81 -13.97 -2.97 2.68
CA ALA A 81 -12.70 -2.33 2.32
C ALA A 81 -12.61 -0.86 2.76
N THR A 82 -13.74 -0.13 2.78
CA THR A 82 -13.79 1.26 3.24
C THR A 82 -13.99 1.38 4.75
N PHE A 83 -14.67 0.42 5.38
CA PHE A 83 -14.92 0.43 6.83
C PHE A 83 -13.63 0.18 7.64
N TYR A 84 -12.82 -0.80 7.25
CA TYR A 84 -11.58 -1.12 7.97
C TYR A 84 -10.40 -0.31 7.45
N LYS A 85 -9.82 0.55 8.32
CA LYS A 85 -8.58 1.30 8.04
C LYS A 85 -7.36 0.43 7.71
N ALA A 86 -7.43 -0.87 8.00
CA ALA A 86 -6.40 -1.81 7.62
C ALA A 86 -6.28 -1.92 6.10
N PHE A 87 -7.41 -1.82 5.37
CA PHE A 87 -7.43 -1.99 3.92
C PHE A 87 -7.06 -0.70 3.17
N SER A 88 -6.45 -0.87 2.01
CA SER A 88 -6.07 0.20 1.10
C SER A 88 -6.46 -0.17 -0.32
N LEU A 89 -7.32 0.65 -0.94
CA LEU A 89 -7.75 0.51 -2.33
C LEU A 89 -6.78 1.20 -3.31
N ILE A 90 -5.79 1.91 -2.78
CA ILE A 90 -4.84 2.71 -3.55
C ILE A 90 -3.49 1.99 -3.50
N PRO A 91 -2.76 1.89 -4.62
CA PRO A 91 -1.42 1.34 -4.63
C PRO A 91 -0.52 1.98 -3.57
N ARG A 92 0.00 1.13 -2.68
CA ARG A 92 1.01 1.52 -1.70
C ARG A 92 2.38 1.24 -2.28
N GLY A 93 3.34 2.07 -1.91
CA GLY A 93 4.74 1.84 -2.17
C GLY A 93 5.23 0.63 -1.38
N ARG A 94 6.42 0.15 -1.74
CA ARG A 94 7.07 -1.01 -1.09
C ARG A 94 7.19 -0.86 0.43
N HIS A 95 7.37 0.37 0.90
CA HIS A 95 7.56 0.72 2.30
C HIS A 95 6.51 1.72 2.75
N THR A 96 5.77 1.42 3.81
CA THR A 96 4.77 2.34 4.38
C THR A 96 5.31 3.03 5.61
N ILE A 97 5.45 4.35 5.53
CA ILE A 97 5.85 5.23 6.63
C ILE A 97 4.59 5.70 7.35
N ARG A 98 4.53 5.52 8.68
CA ARG A 98 3.41 5.96 9.52
C ARG A 98 3.93 6.88 10.61
N VAL A 99 3.61 8.17 10.52
CA VAL A 99 4.03 9.17 11.52
C VAL A 99 2.96 9.30 12.61
N CYS A 100 3.38 9.20 13.87
CA CYS A 100 2.47 9.40 15.01
C CYS A 100 2.15 10.89 15.20
N MET A 101 0.87 11.23 15.12
CA MET A 101 0.34 12.57 15.33
C MET A 101 -0.41 12.71 16.67
N GLY A 102 -0.13 11.80 17.60
CA GLY A 102 -0.73 11.83 18.94
C GLY A 102 -0.21 13.00 19.75
N THR A 103 -0.94 13.39 20.81
CA THR A 103 -0.65 14.59 21.59
C THR A 103 0.81 14.68 22.04
N SER A 104 1.35 13.59 22.60
CA SER A 104 2.75 13.53 23.05
C SER A 104 3.76 13.76 21.90
N CYS A 105 3.52 13.14 20.75
CA CYS A 105 4.37 13.32 19.56
C CYS A 105 4.22 14.73 18.98
N LYS A 106 3.00 15.28 18.97
CA LYS A 106 2.71 16.61 18.44
C LYS A 106 3.46 17.71 19.22
N VAL A 107 3.45 17.63 20.55
CA VAL A 107 4.18 18.56 21.42
C VAL A 107 5.70 18.42 21.29
N ARG A 108 6.20 17.21 20.96
CA ARG A 108 7.64 16.92 20.82
C ARG A 108 8.19 17.09 19.39
N GLY A 109 7.45 17.71 18.50
CA GLY A 109 7.96 18.08 17.17
C GLY A 109 7.62 17.12 16.02
N ALA A 110 6.58 16.28 16.16
CA ALA A 110 6.11 15.44 15.07
C ALA A 110 5.60 16.20 13.82
N PRO A 111 4.96 17.39 13.92
CA PRO A 111 4.58 18.17 12.75
C PRO A 111 5.79 18.60 11.90
N GLU A 112 6.87 19.02 12.55
CA GLU A 112 8.13 19.39 11.90
C GLU A 112 8.78 18.18 11.25
N LEU A 113 8.75 17.03 11.92
CA LEU A 113 9.20 15.75 11.39
C LEU A 113 8.42 15.36 10.12
N LEU A 114 7.09 15.49 10.17
CA LEU A 114 6.21 15.21 9.03
C LEU A 114 6.49 16.16 7.86
N ASN A 115 6.67 17.45 8.13
CA ASN A 115 7.02 18.45 7.10
C ASN A 115 8.37 18.15 6.45
N ASN A 116 9.35 17.71 7.23
CA ASN A 116 10.65 17.30 6.70
C ASN A 116 10.54 16.03 5.83
N LEU A 117 9.74 15.05 6.23
CA LEU A 117 9.44 13.86 5.42
C LEU A 117 8.77 14.23 4.09
N GLN A 118 7.77 15.11 4.11
CA GLN A 118 7.11 15.61 2.90
C GLN A 118 8.10 16.30 1.95
N ARG A 119 9.00 17.13 2.48
CA ARG A 119 10.04 17.81 1.68
C ARG A 119 11.06 16.85 1.07
N ILE A 120 11.47 15.82 1.80
CA ILE A 120 12.45 14.84 1.32
C ILE A 120 11.85 13.94 0.25
N LEU A 121 10.60 13.48 0.46
CA LEU A 121 9.94 12.52 -0.43
C LEU A 121 9.14 13.19 -1.56
N GLY A 122 8.84 14.48 -1.45
CA GLY A 122 8.06 15.23 -2.44
C GLY A 122 6.59 14.81 -2.50
N ILE A 123 6.03 14.27 -1.41
CA ILE A 123 4.65 13.75 -1.34
C ILE A 123 3.92 14.24 -0.09
N GLU A 124 2.59 14.27 -0.14
CA GLU A 124 1.74 14.57 1.00
C GLU A 124 1.33 13.31 1.79
N PRO A 125 0.85 13.45 3.05
CA PRO A 125 0.28 12.34 3.79
C PRO A 125 -0.90 11.71 3.05
N GLY A 126 -0.84 10.40 2.84
CA GLY A 126 -1.80 9.60 2.07
C GLY A 126 -1.32 9.28 0.66
N GLN A 127 -0.22 9.87 0.20
CA GLN A 127 0.33 9.64 -1.14
C GLN A 127 1.50 8.66 -1.13
N THR A 128 1.81 8.16 -2.33
CA THR A 128 2.93 7.25 -2.61
C THR A 128 3.92 7.97 -3.53
N THR A 129 5.21 7.78 -3.32
CA THR A 129 6.24 8.38 -4.17
C THR A 129 6.12 7.91 -5.62
N PRO A 130 6.48 8.74 -6.62
CA PRO A 130 6.42 8.34 -8.03
C PRO A 130 7.21 7.06 -8.36
N ASP A 131 8.29 6.80 -7.62
CA ASP A 131 9.11 5.58 -7.77
C ASP A 131 8.44 4.32 -7.17
N GLY A 132 7.27 4.45 -6.54
CA GLY A 132 6.56 3.35 -5.88
C GLY A 132 7.31 2.78 -4.67
N LYS A 133 8.28 3.51 -4.11
CA LYS A 133 9.08 3.05 -2.96
C LYS A 133 8.42 3.31 -1.62
N PHE A 134 7.96 4.54 -1.37
CA PHE A 134 7.46 4.96 -0.07
C PHE A 134 6.02 5.46 -0.14
N THR A 135 5.17 5.04 0.80
CA THR A 135 3.89 5.68 1.08
C THR A 135 3.96 6.40 2.41
N LEU A 136 3.65 7.69 2.42
CA LEU A 136 3.60 8.47 3.65
C LEU A 136 2.17 8.45 4.20
N THR A 137 2.00 8.10 5.47
CA THR A 137 0.71 8.17 6.16
C THR A 137 0.87 8.70 7.58
N THR A 138 -0.21 9.24 8.14
CA THR A 138 -0.26 9.66 9.54
C THR A 138 -1.19 8.75 10.34
N VAL A 139 -0.89 8.58 11.61
CA VAL A 139 -1.70 7.82 12.56
C VAL A 139 -1.92 8.62 13.83
N ASN A 140 -3.08 8.48 14.46
CA ASN A 140 -3.42 9.25 15.66
C ASN A 140 -2.55 8.87 16.85
N CYS A 141 -2.35 7.59 17.12
CA CYS A 141 -1.49 7.16 18.23
C CYS A 141 -0.89 5.79 17.91
N LEU A 142 0.40 5.63 18.21
CA LEU A 142 1.11 4.35 18.14
C LEU A 142 1.27 3.68 19.52
N GLY A 143 0.85 4.34 20.60
CA GLY A 143 0.98 3.84 21.97
C GLY A 143 2.38 3.94 22.59
N CYS A 144 3.37 4.45 21.85
CA CYS A 144 4.78 4.48 22.27
C CYS A 144 5.22 5.85 22.81
N CYS A 145 4.43 6.46 23.72
CA CYS A 145 4.66 7.83 24.18
C CYS A 145 6.03 8.03 24.89
N ALA A 146 6.61 6.97 25.46
CA ALA A 146 7.92 7.02 26.11
C ALA A 146 9.05 7.42 25.14
N ILE A 147 8.94 7.01 23.87
CA ILE A 147 9.94 7.23 22.82
C ILE A 147 9.50 8.29 21.80
N SER A 148 8.56 9.17 22.17
CA SER A 148 8.12 10.28 21.32
C SER A 148 9.27 11.25 20.99
N PRO A 149 9.35 11.81 19.77
CA PRO A 149 8.49 11.55 18.60
C PRO A 149 8.82 10.20 17.92
N VAL A 150 7.78 9.52 17.43
CA VAL A 150 7.88 8.15 16.87
C VAL A 150 7.21 8.04 15.50
N LEU A 151 7.82 7.28 14.60
CA LEU A 151 7.20 6.79 13.36
C LEU A 151 7.43 5.28 13.23
N THR A 152 6.68 4.64 12.32
CA THR A 152 6.96 3.26 11.91
C THR A 152 7.20 3.16 10.41
N ILE A 153 8.06 2.23 10.00
CA ILE A 153 8.24 1.83 8.61
C ILE A 153 8.03 0.31 8.56
N ASP A 154 7.03 -0.14 7.81
CA ASP A 154 6.66 -1.57 7.68
C ASP A 154 6.47 -2.32 9.01
N GLY A 155 6.09 -1.59 10.06
CA GLY A 155 5.87 -2.13 11.41
C GLY A 155 7.07 -2.01 12.35
N GLU A 156 8.24 -1.62 11.86
CA GLU A 156 9.40 -1.32 12.71
C GLU A 156 9.27 0.07 13.34
N TYR A 157 9.52 0.17 14.65
CA TYR A 157 9.38 1.41 15.42
C TYR A 157 10.68 2.20 15.47
N TYR A 158 10.57 3.50 15.19
CA TYR A 158 11.66 4.46 15.23
C TYR A 158 11.28 5.60 16.19
N GLY A 159 11.91 5.66 17.36
CA GLY A 159 11.64 6.65 18.41
C GLY A 159 12.78 7.63 18.66
N HIS A 160 12.53 8.62 19.52
CA HIS A 160 13.45 9.72 19.86
C HIS A 160 14.00 10.47 18.63
N LEU A 161 13.18 10.58 17.60
CA LEU A 161 13.64 11.02 16.29
C LEU A 161 13.97 12.50 16.25
N LYS A 162 15.11 12.82 15.66
CA LYS A 162 15.47 14.17 15.22
C LYS A 162 15.30 14.28 13.70
N LEU A 163 15.15 15.51 13.22
CA LEU A 163 15.00 15.82 11.78
C LEU A 163 16.16 15.25 10.93
N THR A 164 17.36 15.19 11.50
CA THR A 164 18.57 14.64 10.87
C THR A 164 18.54 13.13 10.68
N ASP A 165 17.78 12.42 11.52
CA ASP A 165 17.77 10.94 11.51
C ASP A 165 16.92 10.40 10.36
N VAL A 166 15.95 11.18 9.88
CA VAL A 166 15.03 10.80 8.80
C VAL A 166 15.78 10.32 7.56
N LYS A 167 16.78 11.07 7.09
CA LYS A 167 17.56 10.69 5.89
C LYS A 167 18.31 9.37 6.09
N LYS A 168 18.87 9.16 7.29
CA LYS A 168 19.60 7.93 7.62
C LYS A 168 18.66 6.72 7.67
N ILE A 169 17.46 6.91 8.19
CA ILE A 169 16.45 5.85 8.26
C ILE A 169 15.97 5.48 6.85
N LEU A 170 15.63 6.47 6.03
CA LEU A 170 15.18 6.23 4.65
C LEU A 170 16.25 5.53 3.79
N ALA A 171 17.54 5.83 4.02
CA ALA A 171 18.64 5.18 3.32
C ALA A 171 18.74 3.66 3.57
N LYS A 172 18.19 3.16 4.68
CA LYS A 172 18.16 1.70 4.96
C LYS A 172 17.22 0.93 4.05
N TYR A 173 16.25 1.60 3.43
CA TYR A 173 15.19 1.00 2.62
C TYR A 173 15.33 1.38 1.14
N ASN A 174 16.53 1.81 0.72
CA ASN A 174 16.79 2.33 -0.62
C ASN A 174 17.36 1.27 -1.58
#